data_AF-A0A923VAZ0-F1
#
_entry.id   AF-A0A923VAZ0-F1
#
_cell.length_a   1.000
_cell.length_b   1.000
_cell.length_c   1.000
_cell.angle_alpha   90.00
_cell.angle_beta   90.00
_cell.angle_gamma   90.00
#
_symmetry.space_group_name_H-M   'P 1'
#
loop_
_entity.id
_entity.type
_entity.pdbx_description
1 polymer ?
#
loop_
_entity_poly.entity_id
_entity_poly.type
_entity_poly.pdbx_seq_one_letter_code
_entity_poly.pdbx_strand_id
1 'polypeptide(L)'
;MKEDKGQPIFTVKVYHGYGHKNNLVVFGHVLTGKPIKYRNYTNTRWENILHLFKLFFVKPVADARVQLLWKQQQCFGTTEKDGFYKFEWESFSTAEAGWHTVTVNMLHADGSIVAAGCGKVFVPHVTQFAFISDIDDTVLVSYSATSGKRIKELFTKNPHTRIAFDDVVSHYQLLSVTHTTDDV
;
A
#
# COMPACT_ATOMS: atom_id res chain seq x y z
N MET A 1 41.79 3.33 -12.80
CA MET A 1 40.85 3.41 -11.67
C MET A 1 39.49 2.97 -12.17
N LYS A 2 39.01 1.79 -11.77
CA LYS A 2 37.66 1.34 -12.09
C LYS A 2 36.68 2.11 -11.21
N GLU A 3 35.74 2.79 -11.85
CA GLU A 3 34.58 3.41 -11.21
C GLU A 3 33.87 2.38 -10.34
N ASP A 4 33.80 2.64 -9.03
CA ASP A 4 32.97 1.91 -8.10
C ASP A 4 31.50 2.23 -8.44
N LYS A 5 30.94 1.48 -9.39
CA LYS A 5 29.51 1.51 -9.70
C LYS A 5 28.79 0.94 -8.49
N GLY A 6 28.44 1.82 -7.55
CA GLY A 6 27.73 1.46 -6.31
C GLY A 6 26.57 0.52 -6.60
N GLN A 7 26.45 -0.52 -5.77
CA GLN A 7 25.45 -1.58 -5.95
C GLN A 7 24.05 -0.98 -6.14
N PRO A 8 23.23 -1.55 -7.05
CA PRO A 8 21.87 -1.08 -7.27
C PRO A 8 21.09 -1.16 -5.96
N ILE A 9 20.47 -0.04 -5.58
CA ILE A 9 19.62 0.04 -4.39
C ILE A 9 18.24 -0.48 -4.76
N PHE A 10 17.68 -1.35 -3.93
CA PHE A 10 16.33 -1.90 -4.09
C PHE A 10 15.43 -1.46 -2.95
N THR A 11 14.14 -1.32 -3.24
CA THR A 11 13.08 -1.02 -2.27
C THR A 11 11.98 -2.06 -2.41
N VAL A 12 11.64 -2.72 -1.30
CA VAL A 12 10.45 -3.57 -1.21
C VAL A 12 9.31 -2.74 -0.63
N LYS A 13 8.33 -2.41 -1.47
CA LYS A 13 7.09 -1.76 -1.04
C LYS A 13 6.08 -2.83 -0.67
N VAL A 14 5.54 -2.75 0.53
CA VAL A 14 4.43 -3.61 0.99
C VAL A 14 3.18 -2.74 1.12
N TYR A 15 2.08 -3.15 0.52
CA TYR A 15 0.79 -2.48 0.69
C TYR A 15 0.02 -3.07 1.86
N HIS A 16 -1.07 -2.40 2.26
CA HIS A 16 -1.96 -2.98 3.27
C HIS A 16 -2.64 -4.22 2.69
N GLY A 17 -2.31 -5.36 3.30
CA GLY A 17 -2.97 -6.62 3.03
C GLY A 17 -4.26 -6.76 3.85
N TYR A 18 -4.98 -7.84 3.60
CA TYR A 18 -6.20 -8.18 4.31
C TYR A 18 -6.30 -9.71 4.45
N GLY A 19 -7.18 -10.17 5.33
CA GLY A 19 -7.42 -11.60 5.46
C GLY A 19 -8.60 -11.94 6.37
N HIS A 20 -8.87 -13.23 6.49
CA HIS A 20 -9.93 -13.77 7.33
C HIS A 20 -9.50 -15.08 7.98
N LYS A 21 -9.60 -15.16 9.32
CA LYS A 21 -9.19 -16.29 10.17
C LYS A 21 -7.76 -16.74 9.88
N ASN A 22 -7.59 -17.65 8.93
CA ASN A 22 -6.32 -18.25 8.56
C ASN A 22 -5.86 -17.81 7.16
N ASN A 23 -6.76 -17.39 6.26
CA ASN A 23 -6.40 -17.01 4.90
C ASN A 23 -6.02 -15.53 4.84
N LEU A 24 -4.76 -15.26 4.52
CA LEU A 24 -4.19 -13.91 4.51
C LEU A 24 -3.65 -13.58 3.14
N VAL A 25 -3.73 -12.30 2.79
CA VAL A 25 -3.27 -11.77 1.52
C VAL A 25 -2.41 -10.54 1.78
N VAL A 26 -1.20 -10.51 1.20
CA VAL A 26 -0.37 -9.32 1.14
C VAL A 26 0.27 -9.21 -0.23
N PHE A 27 0.45 -8.00 -0.70
CA PHE A 27 0.98 -7.71 -2.02
C PHE A 27 1.76 -6.41 -2.00
N GLY A 28 2.55 -6.21 -3.05
CA GLY A 28 3.49 -5.11 -3.10
C GLY A 28 4.29 -5.08 -4.38
N HIS A 29 5.34 -4.26 -4.37
CA HIS A 29 6.27 -4.15 -5.49
C HIS A 29 7.72 -4.20 -5.02
N VAL A 30 8.58 -4.79 -5.85
CA VAL A 30 10.03 -4.62 -5.77
C VAL A 30 10.47 -3.62 -6.83
N LEU A 31 11.10 -2.54 -6.36
CA LEU A 31 11.43 -1.38 -7.17
C LEU A 31 12.92 -1.05 -7.03
N THR A 32 13.52 -0.49 -8.07
CA THR A 32 14.88 0.07 -7.98
C THR A 32 14.85 1.50 -7.44
N GLY A 33 15.93 1.89 -6.76
CA GLY A 33 16.11 3.21 -6.20
C GLY A 33 15.72 3.31 -4.72
N LYS A 34 15.97 4.49 -4.15
CA LYS A 34 15.64 4.80 -2.75
C LYS A 34 14.14 5.05 -2.60
N PRO A 35 13.53 4.68 -1.46
CA PRO A 35 12.16 5.05 -1.19
C PRO A 35 12.03 6.58 -1.21
N ILE A 36 11.03 7.08 -1.93
CA ILE A 36 10.71 8.51 -1.97
C ILE A 36 10.23 8.91 -0.57
N LYS A 37 11.09 9.56 0.21
CA LYS A 37 10.68 10.17 1.48
C LYS A 37 9.84 11.40 1.15
N TYR A 38 8.60 11.41 1.61
CA TYR A 38 7.79 12.63 1.63
C TYR A 38 8.48 13.63 2.56
N ARG A 39 9.15 14.63 1.97
CA ARG A 39 9.63 15.80 2.71
C ARG A 39 8.48 16.82 2.70
N ASN A 40 8.28 17.53 3.81
CA ASN A 40 7.23 18.54 3.94
C ASN A 40 7.20 19.43 2.69
N TYR A 41 6.08 19.39 1.98
CA TYR A 41 5.88 20.07 0.72
C TYR A 41 6.14 21.57 0.87
N THR A 42 7.15 22.07 0.19
CA THR A 42 7.42 23.50 0.04
C THR A 42 6.40 24.12 -0.92
N ASN A 43 6.11 25.41 -0.75
CA ASN A 43 4.99 26.12 -1.38
C ASN A 43 5.16 26.35 -2.91
N THR A 44 6.14 25.71 -3.55
CA THR A 44 6.59 25.96 -4.91
C THR A 44 5.96 24.96 -5.89
N ARG A 45 5.04 25.42 -6.75
CA ARG A 45 4.29 24.60 -7.73
C ARG A 45 5.19 23.72 -8.62
N TRP A 46 6.38 24.20 -8.98
CA TRP A 46 7.33 23.47 -9.84
C TRP A 46 7.95 22.25 -9.17
N GLU A 47 8.26 22.33 -7.87
CA GLU A 47 8.83 21.20 -7.13
C GLU A 47 7.79 20.08 -7.00
N ASN A 48 6.52 20.43 -6.75
CA ASN A 48 5.42 19.46 -6.70
C ASN A 48 5.25 18.71 -8.03
N ILE A 49 5.35 19.41 -9.16
CA ILE A 49 5.28 18.81 -10.50
C ILE A 49 6.46 17.86 -10.72
N LEU A 50 7.69 18.29 -10.39
CA LEU A 50 8.89 17.43 -10.50
C LEU A 50 8.80 16.19 -9.60
N HIS A 51 8.25 16.32 -8.39
CA HIS A 51 8.00 15.20 -7.47
C HIS A 51 6.99 14.22 -8.05
N LEU A 52 5.91 14.71 -8.64
CA LEU A 52 4.91 13.90 -9.32
C LEU A 52 5.53 13.17 -10.52
N PHE A 53 6.34 13.85 -11.33
CA PHE A 53 7.07 13.22 -12.43
C PHE A 53 8.02 12.12 -11.96
N LYS A 54 8.72 12.30 -10.83
CA LYS A 54 9.61 11.27 -10.25
C LYS A 54 8.87 9.97 -9.89
N LEU A 55 7.58 10.01 -9.58
CA LEU A 55 6.78 8.81 -9.32
C LEU A 55 6.62 7.94 -10.58
N PHE A 56 6.68 8.52 -11.78
CA PHE A 56 6.60 7.79 -13.05
C PHE A 56 7.94 7.18 -13.50
N PHE A 57 9.06 7.54 -12.87
CA PHE A 57 10.40 7.03 -13.23
C PHE A 57 10.87 5.87 -12.35
N VAL A 58 10.00 5.32 -11.49
CA VAL A 58 10.36 4.17 -10.64
C VAL A 58 10.41 2.92 -11.51
N LYS A 59 11.56 2.25 -11.57
CA LYS A 59 11.71 1.04 -12.39
C LYS A 59 11.40 -0.20 -11.56
N PRO A 60 10.45 -1.04 -11.98
CA PRO A 60 10.17 -2.30 -11.33
C PRO A 60 11.27 -3.34 -11.55
N VAL A 61 11.32 -4.34 -10.67
CA VAL A 61 12.26 -5.46 -10.75
C VAL A 61 11.49 -6.75 -11.02
N ALA A 62 11.58 -7.25 -12.25
CA ALA A 62 11.02 -8.53 -12.65
C ALA A 62 11.82 -9.71 -12.08
N ASP A 63 11.15 -10.85 -11.92
CA ASP A 63 11.75 -12.14 -11.57
C ASP A 63 12.59 -12.12 -10.26
N ALA A 64 12.29 -11.17 -9.37
CA ALA A 64 12.95 -11.04 -8.07
C ALA A 64 12.40 -12.08 -7.10
N ARG A 65 13.29 -12.85 -6.47
CA ARG A 65 12.91 -13.78 -5.40
C ARG A 65 12.49 -12.99 -4.17
N VAL A 66 11.29 -13.27 -3.68
CA VAL A 66 10.73 -12.61 -2.50
C VAL A 66 10.36 -13.63 -1.43
N GLN A 67 10.52 -13.23 -0.16
CA GLN A 67 10.18 -14.03 1.01
C GLN A 67 9.29 -13.22 1.94
N LEU A 68 8.11 -13.74 2.21
CA LEU A 68 7.22 -13.25 3.27
C LEU A 68 7.62 -13.90 4.60
N LEU A 69 7.75 -13.08 5.63
CA LEU A 69 7.87 -13.48 7.03
C LEU A 69 6.57 -13.13 7.77
N TRP A 70 5.88 -14.14 8.27
CA TRP A 70 4.67 -14.02 9.07
C TRP A 70 4.78 -14.89 10.33
N LYS A 71 4.96 -14.27 11.49
CA LYS A 71 5.20 -14.97 12.76
C LYS A 71 6.33 -16.02 12.59
N GLN A 72 6.01 -17.31 12.73
CA GLN A 72 6.94 -18.44 12.57
C GLN A 72 6.89 -19.08 11.17
N GLN A 73 6.10 -18.53 10.26
CA GLN A 73 5.88 -19.04 8.91
C GLN A 73 6.61 -18.18 7.88
N GLN A 74 7.13 -18.85 6.85
CA GLN A 74 7.78 -18.20 5.73
C GLN A 74 7.15 -18.70 4.42
N CYS A 75 6.88 -17.77 3.50
CA CYS A 75 6.40 -18.09 2.15
C CYS A 75 7.36 -17.49 1.13
N PHE A 76 7.55 -18.17 0.01
CA PHE A 76 8.45 -17.73 -1.06
C PHE A 76 7.67 -17.50 -2.35
N GLY A 77 8.09 -16.49 -3.12
CA GLY A 77 7.47 -16.11 -4.37
C GLY A 77 8.48 -15.46 -5.30
N THR A 78 8.00 -15.05 -6.47
CA THR A 78 8.79 -14.34 -7.48
C THR A 78 7.96 -13.20 -8.03
N THR A 79 8.57 -12.04 -8.25
CA THR A 79 7.85 -10.89 -8.80
C THR A 79 7.50 -11.11 -10.27
N GLU A 80 6.37 -10.55 -10.68
CA GLU A 80 5.97 -10.45 -12.07
C GLU A 80 6.81 -9.42 -12.84
N LYS A 81 6.57 -9.29 -14.15
CA LYS A 81 7.34 -8.41 -15.05
C LYS A 81 7.33 -6.94 -14.66
N ASP A 82 6.26 -6.50 -14.01
CA ASP A 82 6.07 -5.15 -13.47
C ASP A 82 6.55 -5.02 -12.02
N GLY A 83 7.27 -6.03 -11.49
CA GLY A 83 7.81 -6.04 -10.15
C GLY A 83 6.77 -6.29 -9.06
N PHE A 84 5.52 -6.57 -9.43
CA PHE A 84 4.45 -6.92 -8.50
C PHE A 84 4.71 -8.28 -7.86
N TYR A 85 4.34 -8.42 -6.59
CA TYR A 85 4.23 -9.73 -5.94
C TYR A 85 2.94 -9.80 -5.14
N LYS A 86 2.39 -11.02 -5.04
CA LYS A 86 1.25 -11.36 -4.19
C LYS A 86 1.54 -12.65 -3.44
N PHE A 87 1.29 -12.62 -2.15
CA PHE A 87 1.25 -13.80 -1.30
C PHE A 87 -0.18 -14.03 -0.83
N GLU A 88 -0.65 -15.25 -1.05
CA GLU A 88 -1.85 -15.80 -0.42
C GLU A 88 -1.37 -16.99 0.41
N TRP A 89 -1.64 -16.99 1.70
CA TRP A 89 -1.22 -18.08 2.56
C TRP A 89 -2.24 -18.37 3.64
N GLU A 90 -2.29 -19.63 4.02
CA GLU A 90 -2.98 -20.07 5.22
C GLU A 90 -2.00 -19.98 6.40
N SER A 91 -2.35 -19.20 7.42
CA SER A 91 -1.55 -19.07 8.63
C SER A 91 -1.66 -20.31 9.50
N PHE A 92 -0.53 -20.78 10.02
CA PHE A 92 -0.49 -21.88 11.01
C PHE A 92 -1.26 -21.60 12.31
N SER A 93 -1.54 -20.34 12.61
CA SER A 93 -2.31 -19.92 13.78
C SER A 93 -3.38 -18.94 13.35
N THR A 94 -4.58 -19.03 13.92
CA THR A 94 -5.63 -18.04 13.66
C THR A 94 -5.13 -16.64 14.01
N ALA A 95 -5.28 -15.72 13.06
CA ALA A 95 -4.99 -14.32 13.29
C ALA A 95 -6.15 -13.68 14.06
N GLU A 96 -5.84 -13.03 15.18
CA GLU A 96 -6.82 -12.23 15.92
C GLU A 96 -7.32 -11.07 15.06
N ALA A 97 -8.47 -10.50 15.42
CA ALA A 97 -8.95 -9.29 14.75
C ALA A 97 -8.00 -8.11 15.03
N GLY A 98 -7.77 -7.28 14.01
CA GLY A 98 -6.93 -6.09 14.08
C GLY A 98 -5.82 -6.06 13.02
N TRP A 99 -4.86 -5.17 13.25
CA TRP A 99 -3.70 -4.97 12.38
C TRP A 99 -2.52 -5.83 12.82
N HIS A 100 -1.97 -6.59 11.87
CA HIS A 100 -0.79 -7.43 12.08
C HIS A 100 0.37 -6.97 11.21
N THR A 101 1.59 -7.04 11.74
CA THR A 101 2.79 -6.69 10.96
C THR A 101 3.25 -7.87 10.11
N VAL A 102 3.77 -7.54 8.92
CA VAL A 102 4.40 -8.48 7.99
C VAL A 102 5.70 -7.87 7.49
N THR A 103 6.66 -8.73 7.18
CA THR A 103 7.90 -8.33 6.52
C THR A 103 8.05 -9.11 5.22
N VAL A 104 8.40 -8.42 4.15
CA VAL A 104 8.75 -9.04 2.86
C VAL A 104 10.18 -8.67 2.51
N ASN A 105 10.99 -9.70 2.25
CA ASN A 105 12.37 -9.57 1.85
C ASN A 105 12.51 -9.84 0.36
N MET A 106 13.37 -9.08 -0.31
CA MET A 106 13.96 -9.45 -1.59
C MET A 106 15.24 -10.23 -1.30
N LEU A 107 15.40 -11.39 -1.94
CA LEU A 107 16.53 -12.29 -1.75
C LEU A 107 17.45 -12.29 -2.97
N HIS A 108 18.73 -12.47 -2.72
CA HIS A 108 19.71 -12.79 -3.75
C HIS A 108 19.66 -14.29 -4.10
N ALA A 109 20.40 -14.71 -5.14
CA ALA A 109 20.45 -16.10 -5.57
C ALA A 109 20.95 -17.05 -4.46
N ASP A 110 21.89 -16.57 -3.64
CA ASP A 110 22.46 -17.28 -2.47
C ASP A 110 21.55 -17.27 -1.23
N GLY A 111 20.39 -16.62 -1.28
CA GLY A 111 19.44 -16.51 -0.17
C GLY A 111 19.71 -15.36 0.81
N SER A 112 20.74 -14.54 0.60
CA SER A 112 20.97 -13.33 1.39
C SER A 112 19.89 -12.27 1.14
N ILE A 113 19.56 -11.49 2.17
CA ILE A 113 18.54 -10.43 2.09
C ILE A 113 19.17 -9.19 1.44
N VAL A 114 18.60 -8.76 0.32
CA VAL A 114 19.04 -7.58 -0.44
C VAL A 114 18.31 -6.32 0.01
N ALA A 115 17.00 -6.44 0.24
CA ALA A 115 16.14 -5.36 0.72
C ALA A 115 14.97 -5.94 1.50
N ALA A 116 14.43 -5.17 2.43
CA ALA A 116 13.28 -5.57 3.24
C ALA A 116 12.24 -4.45 3.29
N GLY A 117 10.97 -4.83 3.31
CA GLY A 117 9.83 -3.94 3.44
C GLY A 117 8.91 -4.43 4.55
N CYS A 118 8.44 -3.50 5.39
CA CYS A 118 7.42 -3.79 6.39
C CYS A 118 6.06 -3.31 5.91
N GLY A 119 5.04 -4.13 6.13
CA GLY A 119 3.65 -3.81 5.85
C GLY A 119 2.74 -4.24 6.98
N LYS A 120 1.43 -4.12 6.74
CA LYS A 120 0.41 -4.60 7.66
C LYS A 120 -0.68 -5.35 6.93
N VAL A 121 -1.25 -6.34 7.61
CA VAL A 121 -2.43 -7.09 7.18
C VAL A 121 -3.56 -6.80 8.16
N PHE A 122 -4.73 -6.44 7.65
CA PHE A 122 -5.92 -6.25 8.47
C PHE A 122 -6.78 -7.51 8.50
N VAL A 123 -7.13 -7.95 9.70
CA VAL A 123 -8.12 -9.01 9.92
C VAL A 123 -9.32 -8.39 10.59
N PRO A 124 -10.51 -8.36 9.97
CA PRO A 124 -11.68 -7.76 10.58
C PRO A 124 -12.17 -8.58 11.78
N HIS A 125 -12.84 -7.91 12.72
CA HIS A 125 -13.65 -8.61 13.72
C HIS A 125 -14.76 -9.39 13.00
N VAL A 126 -15.28 -10.43 13.66
CA VAL A 126 -16.49 -11.09 13.17
C VAL A 126 -17.62 -10.08 13.28
N THR A 127 -18.15 -9.64 12.14
CA THR A 127 -19.23 -8.66 12.04
C THR A 127 -20.32 -9.17 11.10
N GLN A 128 -21.56 -8.79 11.37
CA GLN A 128 -22.72 -9.15 10.55
C GLN A 128 -22.83 -8.29 9.27
N PHE A 129 -22.36 -7.05 9.35
CA PHE A 129 -22.44 -6.09 8.25
C PHE A 129 -21.05 -5.66 7.78
N ALA A 130 -20.98 -5.35 6.48
CA ALA A 130 -19.86 -4.68 5.85
C ALA A 130 -20.40 -3.51 5.03
N PHE A 131 -19.90 -2.30 5.31
CA PHE A 131 -20.25 -1.10 4.56
C PHE A 131 -19.10 -0.80 3.58
N ILE A 132 -19.42 -0.80 2.28
CA ILE A 132 -18.45 -0.54 1.21
C ILE A 132 -18.80 0.81 0.59
N SER A 133 -17.80 1.67 0.47
CA SER A 133 -17.94 2.98 -0.16
C SER A 133 -16.80 3.23 -1.12
N ASP A 134 -17.13 3.96 -2.19
CA ASP A 134 -16.11 4.61 -3.00
C ASP A 134 -15.44 5.73 -2.18
N ILE A 135 -14.23 6.12 -2.56
CA ILE A 135 -13.51 7.26 -1.98
C ILE A 135 -13.83 8.51 -2.79
N ASP A 136 -13.63 8.41 -4.11
CA ASP A 136 -13.88 9.52 -5.02
C ASP A 136 -15.39 9.75 -5.11
N ASP A 137 -15.79 11.02 -5.17
CA ASP A 137 -17.19 11.48 -5.27
C ASP A 137 -18.12 11.07 -4.10
N THR A 138 -17.66 10.28 -3.11
CA THR A 138 -18.43 9.88 -1.92
C THR A 138 -17.84 10.41 -0.62
N VAL A 139 -16.53 10.26 -0.41
CA VAL A 139 -15.83 10.84 0.76
C VAL A 139 -15.29 12.22 0.44
N LEU A 140 -14.81 12.38 -0.79
CA LEU A 140 -14.17 13.60 -1.26
C LEU A 140 -15.15 14.43 -2.10
N VAL A 141 -15.22 15.73 -1.80
CA VAL A 141 -15.97 16.69 -2.61
C VAL A 141 -15.30 16.83 -3.98
N SER A 142 -16.01 16.43 -5.02
CA SER A 142 -15.55 16.47 -6.40
C SER A 142 -16.16 17.64 -7.15
N TYR A 143 -15.33 18.61 -7.54
CA TYR A 143 -15.75 19.76 -8.34
C TYR A 143 -15.43 19.56 -9.84
N SER A 144 -15.69 18.38 -10.40
CA SER A 144 -15.21 18.04 -11.75
C SER A 144 -16.31 18.03 -12.84
N ALA A 145 -16.38 19.12 -13.62
CA ALA A 145 -17.31 19.25 -14.75
C ALA A 145 -16.74 18.84 -16.13
N THR A 146 -15.51 18.29 -16.24
CA THR A 146 -14.95 17.75 -17.52
C THR A 146 -13.58 17.08 -17.35
N SER A 147 -13.22 16.13 -18.23
CA SER A 147 -11.96 15.33 -18.19
C SER A 147 -10.67 16.17 -18.16
N GLY A 148 -10.63 17.30 -18.87
CA GLY A 148 -9.46 18.20 -18.85
C GLY A 148 -9.29 18.97 -17.54
N LYS A 149 -10.41 19.31 -16.87
CA LYS A 149 -10.37 19.93 -15.53
C LYS A 149 -9.87 18.93 -14.48
N ARG A 150 -10.20 17.64 -14.61
CA ARG A 150 -9.70 16.57 -13.73
C ARG A 150 -8.17 16.47 -13.77
N ILE A 151 -7.57 16.44 -14.97
CA ILE A 151 -6.11 16.45 -15.14
C ILE A 151 -5.54 17.72 -14.49
N LYS A 152 -6.04 18.90 -14.85
CA LYS A 152 -5.54 20.16 -14.28
C LYS A 152 -5.61 20.18 -12.75
N GLU A 153 -6.71 19.73 -12.14
CA GLU A 153 -6.86 19.66 -10.69
C GLU A 153 -5.92 18.64 -10.04
N LEU A 154 -5.73 17.45 -10.63
CA LEU A 154 -4.75 16.46 -10.17
C LEU A 154 -3.32 17.03 -10.15
N PHE A 155 -2.96 17.84 -11.14
CA PHE A 155 -1.62 18.42 -11.28
C PHE A 155 -1.42 19.74 -10.49
N THR A 156 -2.49 20.43 -10.09
CA THR A 156 -2.38 21.76 -9.43
C THR A 156 -2.87 21.81 -7.99
N LYS A 157 -3.81 20.94 -7.56
CA LYS A 157 -4.29 20.90 -6.18
C LYS A 157 -3.50 19.87 -5.37
N ASN A 158 -3.05 20.28 -4.19
CA ASN A 158 -2.36 19.42 -3.24
C ASN A 158 -3.32 18.28 -2.80
N PRO A 159 -2.90 17.01 -2.72
CA PRO A 159 -3.72 15.92 -2.17
C PRO A 159 -4.35 16.25 -0.81
N HIS A 160 -3.69 17.06 0.01
CA HIS A 160 -4.18 17.53 1.33
C HIS A 160 -5.18 18.70 1.25
N THR A 161 -5.42 19.28 0.08
CA THR A 161 -6.44 20.34 -0.13
C THR A 161 -7.75 19.80 -0.68
N ARG A 162 -7.87 18.47 -0.82
CA ARG A 162 -9.15 17.82 -1.14
C ARG A 162 -10.04 17.90 0.10
N ILE A 163 -11.18 18.54 -0.04
CA ILE A 163 -12.16 18.73 1.03
C ILE A 163 -12.98 17.45 1.11
N ALA A 164 -13.05 16.84 2.30
CA ALA A 164 -13.99 15.76 2.55
C ALA A 164 -15.39 16.36 2.77
N PHE A 165 -16.46 15.64 2.43
CA PHE A 165 -17.81 16.11 2.78
C PHE A 165 -17.91 16.33 4.29
N ASP A 166 -18.63 17.38 4.69
CA ASP A 166 -18.91 17.64 6.09
C ASP A 166 -19.58 16.40 6.71
N ASP A 167 -19.21 16.10 7.96
CA ASP A 167 -19.69 14.95 8.76
C ASP A 167 -19.39 13.54 8.21
N VAL A 168 -18.69 13.38 7.09
CA VAL A 168 -18.40 12.03 6.55
C VAL A 168 -17.59 11.16 7.51
N VAL A 169 -16.66 11.77 8.27
CA VAL A 169 -15.88 11.08 9.31
C VAL A 169 -16.80 10.57 10.41
N SER A 170 -17.68 11.45 10.93
CA SER A 170 -18.65 11.12 11.96
C SER A 170 -19.60 10.01 11.49
N HIS A 171 -20.05 10.07 10.23
CA HIS A 171 -20.91 9.06 9.62
C HIS A 171 -20.26 7.66 9.61
N TYR A 172 -19.02 7.54 9.12
CA TYR A 172 -18.32 6.25 9.11
C TYR A 172 -17.95 5.75 10.51
N GLN A 173 -17.65 6.65 11.44
CA GLN A 173 -17.43 6.28 12.84
C GLN A 173 -18.71 5.68 13.44
N LEU A 174 -19.86 6.32 13.23
CA LEU A 174 -21.16 5.80 13.69
C LEU A 174 -21.46 4.44 13.09
N LEU A 175 -21.27 4.25 11.77
CA LEU A 175 -21.42 2.95 11.11
C LEU A 175 -20.47 1.88 11.68
N SER A 176 -19.27 2.27 12.10
CA SER A 176 -18.30 1.32 12.67
C SER A 176 -18.66 0.84 14.08
N VAL A 177 -19.49 1.61 14.80
CA VAL A 177 -19.93 1.30 16.17
C VAL A 177 -21.40 0.92 16.25
N THR A 178 -22.14 0.87 15.13
CA THR A 178 -23.54 0.42 15.17
C THR A 178 -23.57 -1.06 15.57
N HIS A 179 -23.96 -1.30 16.81
CA HIS A 179 -24.13 -2.64 17.37
C HIS A 179 -25.22 -3.40 16.63
N THR A 180 -24.99 -4.69 16.44
CA THR A 180 -26.02 -5.63 16.00
C THR A 180 -26.55 -6.42 17.18
N THR A 181 -27.81 -6.81 17.13
CA THR A 181 -28.38 -7.82 18.03
C THR A 181 -27.96 -9.22 17.54
N ASP A 182 -27.77 -10.17 18.44
CA ASP A 182 -27.56 -11.57 18.06
C ASP A 182 -28.75 -12.06 17.22
N ASP A 183 -28.47 -12.86 16.18
CA ASP A 183 -29.50 -13.60 15.47
C ASP A 183 -30.15 -14.58 16.47
N VAL A 184 -31.45 -14.41 16.75
CA VAL A 184 -32.28 -15.34 17.55
C VAL A 184 -32.45 -16.66 16.82
#